data_AF-A0A6P0XQL5-F1
#
_entry.id   AF-A0A6P0XQL5-F1
#
_cell.length_a   1.000
_cell.length_b   1.000
_cell.length_c   1.000
_cell.angle_alpha   90.00
_cell.angle_beta   90.00
_cell.angle_gamma   90.00
#
_symmetry.space_group_name_H-M   'P 1'
#
loop_
_entity.id
_entity.type
_entity.pdbx_description
1 polymer ?
#
loop_
_entity_poly.entity_id
_entity_poly.type
_entity_poly.pdbx_seq_one_letter_code
_entity_poly.pdbx_strand_id
1 'polypeptide(L)'
;MNKNVIIRLFILLIFLAGIFIGLWLIMQNRPPSEQANILETVYKKGNYIEAGIWFIFSGSFAISAIKNTAIIRLHRIVATFTFLLFGLSDIVEVQTGAWWHPWWLFVWKSLCVLSMFCLLIFFVKIEYK
;
A
#
# COMPACT_ATOMS: atom_id res chain seq x y z
N MET A 1 7.19 22.69 -9.59
CA MET A 1 7.87 21.50 -9.03
C MET A 1 9.37 21.76 -9.03
N ASN A 2 10.07 21.63 -7.89
CA ASN A 2 11.47 22.05 -7.75
C ASN A 2 12.42 21.11 -8.54
N LYS A 3 13.31 21.67 -9.36
CA LYS A 3 14.27 20.94 -10.21
C LYS A 3 15.14 19.96 -9.41
N ASN A 4 15.45 20.30 -8.16
CA ASN A 4 16.21 19.44 -7.25
C ASN A 4 15.42 18.21 -6.77
N VAL A 5 14.09 18.33 -6.64
CA VAL A 5 13.21 17.20 -6.29
C VAL A 5 13.15 16.23 -7.45
N ILE A 6 13.08 16.73 -8.69
CA ILE A 6 13.06 15.91 -9.90
C ILE A 6 14.33 15.06 -10.01
N ILE A 7 15.51 15.67 -9.83
CA ILE A 7 16.79 14.96 -9.90
C ILE A 7 16.89 13.86 -8.83
N ARG A 8 16.48 14.15 -7.58
CA ARG A 8 16.50 13.16 -6.49
C ARG A 8 15.56 11.98 -6.76
N LEU A 9 14.35 12.26 -7.26
CA LEU A 9 13.41 11.22 -7.66
C LEU A 9 13.98 10.36 -8.79
N PHE A 10 14.64 10.98 -9.76
CA PHE A 10 15.24 10.26 -10.89
C PHE A 10 16.36 9.31 -10.44
N ILE A 11 17.24 9.77 -9.55
CA ILE A 11 18.30 8.94 -8.97
C ILE A 11 17.70 7.78 -8.16
N LEU A 12 16.68 8.05 -7.34
CA LEU A 12 15.99 7.01 -6.58
C LEU A 12 15.37 5.95 -7.50
N LEU A 13 14.72 6.37 -8.59
CA LEU A 13 14.13 5.45 -9.56
C LEU A 13 15.18 4.56 -10.24
N ILE A 14 16.32 5.12 -10.65
CA ILE A 14 17.43 4.35 -11.23
C ILE A 14 17.96 3.35 -10.20
N PHE A 15 18.13 3.77 -8.95
CA PHE A 15 18.61 2.89 -7.89
C PHE A 15 17.64 1.73 -7.62
N LEU A 16 16.35 2.01 -7.51
CA LEU A 16 15.31 0.99 -7.34
C LEU A 16 15.23 0.04 -8.54
N ALA A 17 15.34 0.56 -9.76
CA ALA A 17 15.39 -0.26 -10.97
C ALA A 17 16.62 -1.18 -10.97
N GLY A 18 17.78 -0.69 -10.54
CA GLY A 18 19.00 -1.49 -10.40
C GLY A 18 18.82 -2.64 -9.40
N ILE A 19 18.22 -2.37 -8.23
CA ILE A 19 17.88 -3.41 -7.24
C ILE A 19 16.91 -4.43 -7.85
N PHE A 20 15.86 -3.97 -8.50
CA PHE A 20 14.85 -4.84 -9.12
C PHE A 20 15.48 -5.77 -10.17
N ILE A 21 16.30 -5.22 -11.07
CA ILE A 21 17.00 -6.00 -12.10
C ILE A 21 17.97 -7.00 -11.45
N GLY A 22 18.73 -6.58 -10.42
CA GLY A 22 19.64 -7.46 -9.70
C GLY A 22 18.91 -8.64 -9.06
N LEU A 23 17.80 -8.38 -8.36
CA LEU A 23 16.96 -9.42 -7.75
C LEU A 23 16.34 -10.34 -8.81
N TRP A 24 15.88 -9.80 -9.94
CA TRP A 24 15.35 -10.57 -11.05
C TRP A 24 16.40 -11.55 -11.61
N LEU A 25 17.62 -11.07 -11.85
CA LEU A 25 18.72 -11.90 -12.35
C LEU A 25 19.10 -13.00 -11.35
N ILE A 26 19.10 -12.70 -10.04
CA ILE A 26 19.33 -13.70 -8.99
C ILE A 26 18.23 -14.77 -9.01
N MET A 27 16.97 -14.36 -9.15
CA MET A 27 15.83 -15.29 -9.19
C MET A 27 15.87 -16.19 -10.43
N GLN A 28 16.21 -15.65 -11.61
CA GLN A 28 16.21 -16.39 -12.87
C GLN A 28 17.23 -17.55 -12.90
N ASN A 29 18.29 -17.48 -12.09
CA ASN A 29 19.33 -18.51 -12.00
C ASN A 29 19.01 -19.63 -10.98
N ARG A 30 17.90 -19.53 -10.24
CA ARG A 30 17.50 -20.52 -9.23
C ARG A 30 16.70 -21.67 -9.84
N PRO A 31 16.68 -22.89 -9.24
CA PRO A 31 15.78 -23.96 -9.66
C PRO A 31 14.30 -23.54 -9.55
N PRO A 32 13.39 -24.02 -10.43
CA PRO A 32 11.98 -23.62 -10.41
C PRO A 32 11.26 -23.87 -9.08
N SER A 33 11.58 -24.96 -8.38
CA SER A 33 11.02 -25.27 -7.06
C SER A 33 11.44 -24.27 -5.99
N GLU A 34 12.68 -23.78 -6.03
CA GLU A 34 13.17 -22.75 -5.11
C GLU A 34 12.56 -21.39 -5.44
N GLN A 35 12.41 -21.05 -6.72
CA GLN A 35 11.72 -19.83 -7.15
C GLN A 35 10.28 -19.78 -6.64
N ALA A 36 9.54 -20.89 -6.78
CA ALA A 36 8.15 -20.99 -6.30
C ALA A 36 8.06 -20.79 -4.78
N ASN A 37 8.94 -21.44 -4.01
CA ASN A 37 8.99 -21.28 -2.55
C ASN A 37 9.31 -19.85 -2.11
N ILE A 38 10.27 -19.20 -2.78
CA ILE A 38 10.62 -17.79 -2.51
C ILE A 38 9.43 -16.89 -2.84
N LEU A 39 8.81 -17.06 -4.00
CA LEU A 39 7.69 -16.25 -4.44
C LEU A 39 6.48 -16.40 -3.50
N GLU A 40 6.16 -17.64 -3.10
CA GLU A 40 5.10 -17.91 -2.12
C GLU A 40 5.43 -17.28 -0.76
N THR A 41 6.67 -17.39 -0.30
CA THR A 41 7.11 -16.80 0.98
C THR A 41 7.00 -15.29 0.95
N VAL A 42 7.48 -14.65 -0.13
CA VAL A 42 7.40 -13.20 -0.33
C VAL A 42 5.93 -12.77 -0.42
N TYR A 43 5.11 -13.50 -1.16
CA TYR A 43 3.68 -13.22 -1.28
C TYR A 43 2.96 -13.27 0.07
N LYS A 44 3.11 -14.37 0.83
CA LYS A 44 2.41 -14.56 2.11
C LYS A 44 2.93 -13.61 3.19
N LYS A 45 4.25 -13.59 3.41
CA LYS A 45 4.83 -12.76 4.47
C LYS A 45 4.77 -11.28 4.12
N GLY A 46 4.94 -10.92 2.86
CA GLY A 46 4.78 -9.56 2.35
C GLY A 46 3.40 -9.01 2.65
N ASN A 47 2.35 -9.70 2.21
CA ASN A 47 0.96 -9.29 2.48
C ASN A 47 0.65 -9.15 3.99
N TYR A 48 1.17 -10.04 4.85
CA TYR A 48 0.98 -9.88 6.31
C TYR A 48 1.70 -8.65 6.89
N ILE A 49 2.90 -8.34 6.39
CA ILE A 49 3.63 -7.13 6.77
C ILE A 49 2.87 -5.89 6.28
N GLU A 50 2.38 -5.91 5.05
CA GLU A 50 1.55 -4.85 4.46
C GLU A 50 0.29 -4.62 5.31
N ALA A 51 -0.45 -5.68 5.65
CA ALA A 51 -1.60 -5.61 6.56
C ALA A 51 -1.26 -4.91 7.88
N GLY A 52 -0.12 -5.26 8.49
CA GLY A 52 0.38 -4.62 9.72
C GLY A 52 0.64 -3.12 9.54
N ILE A 53 1.26 -2.72 8.44
CA ILE A 53 1.50 -1.30 8.10
C ILE A 53 0.17 -0.55 7.94
N TRP A 54 -0.80 -1.14 7.25
CA TRP A 54 -2.11 -0.52 7.06
C TRP A 54 -2.87 -0.36 8.39
N PHE A 55 -2.76 -1.33 9.30
CA PHE A 55 -3.35 -1.19 10.64
C PHE A 55 -2.68 -0.09 11.47
N ILE A 56 -1.36 0.10 11.35
CA ILE A 56 -0.67 1.22 11.99
C ILE A 56 -1.21 2.56 11.47
N PHE A 57 -1.40 2.69 10.15
CA PHE A 57 -2.01 3.91 9.58
C PHE A 57 -3.45 4.10 10.06
N SER A 58 -4.25 3.03 10.08
CA SER A 58 -5.62 3.06 10.58
C SER A 58 -5.68 3.58 12.02
N GLY A 59 -4.86 3.01 12.92
CA GLY A 59 -4.75 3.44 14.32
C GLY A 59 -4.27 4.89 14.46
N SER A 60 -3.28 5.30 13.65
CA SER A 60 -2.77 6.67 13.63
C SER A 60 -3.85 7.69 13.26
N PHE A 61 -4.65 7.40 12.23
CA PHE A 61 -5.79 8.25 11.85
C PHE A 61 -6.91 8.22 12.90
N ALA A 62 -7.15 7.09 13.56
CA ALA A 62 -8.17 6.96 14.59
C ALA A 62 -7.83 7.84 15.80
N ILE A 63 -6.58 7.79 16.27
CA ILE A 63 -6.08 8.64 17.35
C ILE A 63 -6.11 10.11 16.93
N SER A 64 -5.71 10.42 15.69
CA SER A 64 -5.75 11.78 15.15
C SER A 64 -7.19 12.34 15.13
N ALA A 65 -8.19 11.54 14.80
CA ALA A 65 -9.59 11.97 14.70
C ALA A 65 -10.14 12.56 16.02
N ILE A 66 -9.61 12.15 17.17
CA ILE A 66 -10.05 12.61 18.51
C ILE A 66 -9.77 14.10 18.71
N LYS A 67 -8.70 14.63 18.11
CA LYS A 67 -8.20 15.99 18.36
C LYS A 67 -8.61 17.02 17.30
N ASN A 68 -9.38 16.62 16.29
CA ASN A 68 -9.63 17.43 15.09
C ASN A 68 -11.06 17.99 15.02
N THR A 69 -11.22 19.11 14.31
CA THR A 69 -12.51 19.75 14.03
C THR A 69 -13.38 18.89 13.11
N ALA A 70 -14.69 19.16 13.04
CA ALA A 70 -15.69 18.27 12.44
C ALA A 70 -15.35 17.75 11.03
N ILE A 71 -14.92 18.62 10.10
CA ILE A 71 -14.60 18.22 8.72
C ILE A 71 -13.32 17.37 8.67
N ILE A 72 -12.27 17.78 9.36
CA ILE A 72 -11.00 17.04 9.39
C ILE A 72 -11.21 15.69 10.08
N ARG A 73 -11.97 15.67 11.18
CA ARG A 73 -12.35 14.45 11.89
C ARG A 73 -13.07 13.45 10.98
N LEU A 74 -13.99 13.91 10.14
CA LEU A 74 -14.66 13.03 9.17
C LEU A 74 -13.66 12.38 8.21
N HIS A 75 -12.74 13.16 7.61
CA HIS A 75 -11.71 12.61 6.71
C HIS A 75 -10.80 11.61 7.42
N ARG A 76 -10.44 11.88 8.69
CA ARG A 76 -9.63 10.96 9.51
C ARG A 76 -10.37 9.66 9.80
N ILE A 77 -11.67 9.71 10.11
CA ILE A 77 -12.50 8.52 10.31
C ILE A 77 -12.60 7.70 9.02
N VAL A 78 -12.86 8.35 7.88
CA VAL A 78 -12.88 7.67 6.58
C VAL A 78 -11.53 7.01 6.31
N ALA A 79 -10.41 7.71 6.55
CA ALA A 79 -9.07 7.13 6.41
C ALA A 79 -8.87 5.91 7.32
N THR A 80 -9.27 5.97 8.60
CA THR A 80 -9.20 4.84 9.53
C THR A 80 -9.87 3.60 8.98
N PHE A 81 -11.11 3.72 8.51
CA PHE A 81 -11.84 2.57 7.96
C PHE A 81 -11.24 2.12 6.62
N THR A 82 -10.84 3.03 5.75
CA THR A 82 -10.22 2.70 4.46
C THR A 82 -8.94 1.89 4.64
N PHE A 83 -8.02 2.32 5.52
CA PHE A 83 -6.77 1.60 5.79
C PHE A 83 -7.00 0.31 6.57
N LEU A 84 -7.96 0.28 7.51
CA LEU A 84 -8.34 -0.95 8.21
C LEU A 84 -8.84 -2.00 7.22
N LEU A 85 -9.79 -1.62 6.37
CA LEU A 85 -10.38 -2.50 5.38
C LEU A 85 -9.34 -2.94 4.34
N PHE A 86 -8.43 -2.07 3.92
CA PHE A 86 -7.36 -2.46 3.01
C PHE A 86 -6.41 -3.49 3.65
N GLY A 87 -5.98 -3.28 4.90
CA GLY A 87 -5.16 -4.26 5.62
C GLY A 87 -5.86 -5.61 5.82
N LEU A 88 -7.17 -5.61 6.07
CA LEU A 88 -7.96 -6.85 6.11
C LEU A 88 -7.99 -7.55 4.73
N SER A 89 -8.06 -6.78 3.64
CA SER A 89 -8.04 -7.34 2.30
C SER A 89 -6.72 -8.04 1.96
N ASP A 90 -5.59 -7.60 2.51
CA ASP A 90 -4.29 -8.27 2.35
C ASP A 90 -4.24 -9.62 3.10
N ILE A 91 -4.89 -9.72 4.26
CA ILE A 91 -5.04 -11.00 4.97
C ILE A 91 -5.91 -11.96 4.16
N VAL A 92 -7.02 -11.47 3.59
CA VAL A 92 -7.89 -12.27 2.73
C VAL A 92 -7.15 -12.69 1.45
N GLU A 93 -6.33 -11.82 0.86
CA GLU A 93 -5.49 -12.12 -0.31
C GLU A 93 -4.56 -13.32 -0.07
N VAL A 94 -3.97 -13.42 1.12
CA VAL A 94 -3.15 -14.58 1.50
C VAL A 94 -3.98 -15.86 1.55
N GLN A 95 -5.21 -15.79 2.03
CA GLN A 95 -6.11 -16.93 2.15
C GLN A 95 -6.68 -17.38 0.80
N THR A 96 -6.93 -16.44 -0.10
CA THR A 96 -7.51 -16.72 -1.43
C THR A 96 -6.43 -17.02 -2.47
N GLY A 97 -5.17 -16.70 -2.18
CA GLY A 97 -4.03 -16.97 -3.05
C GLY A 97 -3.89 -16.03 -4.24
N ALA A 98 -4.79 -15.05 -4.38
CA ALA A 98 -4.67 -14.00 -5.38
C ALA A 98 -5.41 -12.72 -4.96
N TRP A 99 -4.83 -11.56 -5.30
CA TRP A 99 -5.40 -10.24 -5.05
C TRP A 99 -6.71 -9.95 -5.80
N TRP A 100 -7.00 -10.69 -6.86
CA TRP A 100 -8.14 -10.49 -7.76
C TRP A 100 -9.18 -11.62 -7.72
N HIS A 101 -8.84 -12.75 -7.10
CA HIS A 101 -9.73 -13.90 -6.97
C HIS A 101 -10.01 -14.17 -5.49
N PRO A 102 -11.28 -14.29 -5.09
CA PRO A 102 -12.51 -14.04 -5.87
C PRO A 102 -12.67 -12.56 -6.28
N TRP A 103 -13.45 -12.29 -7.34
CA TRP A 103 -13.55 -10.97 -7.98
C TRP A 103 -13.97 -9.83 -7.03
N TRP A 104 -14.70 -10.14 -5.95
CA TRP A 104 -15.11 -9.14 -4.97
C TRP A 104 -13.92 -8.58 -4.19
N LEU A 105 -12.82 -9.33 -4.04
CA LEU A 105 -11.60 -8.85 -3.40
C LEU A 105 -10.95 -7.74 -4.23
N PHE A 106 -10.96 -7.88 -5.56
CA PHE A 106 -10.52 -6.82 -6.47
C PHE A 106 -11.34 -5.54 -6.29
N VAL A 107 -12.67 -5.67 -6.22
CA VAL A 107 -13.56 -4.52 -6.02
C VAL A 107 -13.31 -3.86 -4.67
N TRP A 108 -13.15 -4.65 -3.61
CA TRP A 108 -12.81 -4.13 -2.28
C TRP A 108 -11.51 -3.33 -2.32
N LYS A 109 -10.41 -3.92 -2.79
CA LYS A 109 -9.12 -3.23 -2.88
C LYS A 109 -9.22 -1.96 -3.71
N SER A 110 -9.92 -2.02 -4.85
CA SER A 110 -10.11 -0.86 -5.74
C SER A 110 -10.88 0.28 -5.05
N LEU A 111 -11.94 -0.03 -4.30
CA LEU A 111 -12.70 0.98 -3.54
C LEU A 111 -11.85 1.61 -2.43
N CYS A 112 -11.05 0.82 -1.73
CA CYS A 112 -10.12 1.33 -0.73
C CYS A 112 -9.08 2.26 -1.37
N VAL A 113 -8.44 1.85 -2.46
CA VAL A 113 -7.45 2.68 -3.19
C VAL A 113 -8.09 3.97 -3.70
N LEU A 114 -9.30 3.90 -4.26
CA LEU A 114 -10.04 5.10 -4.69
C LEU A 114 -10.31 6.04 -3.52
N SER A 115 -10.71 5.51 -2.36
CA SER A 115 -10.92 6.30 -1.14
C SER A 115 -9.63 6.97 -0.68
N MET A 116 -8.49 6.25 -0.66
CA MET A 116 -7.17 6.82 -0.33
C MET A 116 -6.81 7.96 -1.29
N PHE A 117 -7.05 7.78 -2.60
CA PHE A 117 -6.77 8.79 -3.61
C PHE A 117 -7.63 10.04 -3.42
N CYS A 118 -8.93 9.89 -3.18
CA CYS A 118 -9.83 11.00 -2.85
C CYS A 118 -9.36 11.75 -1.60
N LEU A 119 -9.04 11.03 -0.51
CA LEU A 119 -8.53 11.62 0.73
C LEU A 119 -7.23 12.41 0.50
N LEU A 120 -6.31 11.88 -0.32
CA LEU A 120 -5.06 12.56 -0.67
C LEU A 120 -5.32 13.85 -1.44
N ILE A 121 -6.22 13.84 -2.43
CA ILE A 121 -6.60 15.04 -3.18
C ILE A 121 -7.19 16.10 -2.24
N PHE A 122 -8.10 15.71 -1.35
CA PHE A 122 -8.69 16.64 -0.39
C PHE A 122 -7.64 17.23 0.56
N PHE A 123 -6.72 16.40 1.07
CA PHE A 123 -5.63 16.85 1.92
C PHE A 123 -4.75 17.89 1.22
N VAL A 124 -4.27 17.58 0.01
CA VAL A 124 -3.44 18.51 -0.79
C VAL A 124 -4.20 19.81 -1.09
N LYS A 125 -5.49 19.73 -1.44
CA LYS A 125 -6.30 20.90 -1.74
C LYS A 125 -6.52 21.82 -0.52
N ILE A 126 -6.56 21.26 0.69
CA ILE A 126 -6.67 22.04 1.93
C ILE A 126 -5.31 22.67 2.30
N GLU A 127 -4.21 21.93 2.18
CA GLU A 127 -2.88 22.38 2.60
C GLU A 127 -2.27 23.44 1.66
N TYR A 128 -2.61 23.41 0.37
CA TYR A 128 -2.09 24.35 -0.64
C TYR A 128 -3.06 25.50 -0.97
N LYS A 129 -4.09 25.71 -0.16
CA LYS A 129 -4.98 26.88 -0.21
C LYS A 129 -4.59 27.87 0.88
#